data_AF-A0A7J6TNU2-F1
#
_entry.id   AF-A0A7J6TNU2-F1
#
_cell.length_a   1.000
_cell.length_b   1.000
_cell.length_c   1.000
_cell.angle_alpha   90.00
_cell.angle_beta   90.00
_cell.angle_gamma   90.00
#
_symmetry.space_group_name_H-M   'P 1'
#
loop_
_entity.id
_entity.type
_entity.pdbx_description
1 polymer ?
#
loop_
_entity_poly.entity_id
_entity_poly.type
_entity_poly.pdbx_seq_one_letter_code
_entity_poly.pdbx_strand_id
1 'polypeptide(L)'
;MTSLRLITSKTLEVPTLKVQIAAKLANTPLTCENSGSAKVLELFNPSTATAPTARYTGPVLRYISRLHADNSVPDQKSLGQAAAIDSWLDFAELELSPVESGLSMLEDHLKTHTFLSGDYLSIADASVVTSLVAGLTSEADLKDYPNVLRYIRTCLANPAVADVLSRYASKFPVPEVTPFVPGKGEVESTDSETPKEEAKKPEQKQQQSKKRAADRQNAKVSHKELSMPAPEDVPTNTVSPVPEGSEPPVHPYSSCVGGRTRVKDILLRSDGGAGLIGKSVSVCGWVRTKRSQGSGFAFVEISDGSCLQGLQLVLDSSCPDFEGAIGQIATGASVQAIGTLVASPAKGQAVEVSVRESGKIKVTQWAGDAPSYAASR
;
A
#
# COMPACT_ATOMS: atom_id res chain seq x y z
N MET A 1 -14.15 -15.52 -23.72
CA MET A 1 -13.97 -14.05 -23.78
C MET A 1 -13.06 -13.74 -24.96
N THR A 2 -13.40 -12.75 -25.78
CA THR A 2 -12.60 -12.38 -26.95
C THR A 2 -11.36 -11.61 -26.49
N SER A 3 -10.18 -11.98 -26.99
CA SER A 3 -8.92 -11.32 -26.64
C SER A 3 -8.88 -9.89 -27.18
N LEU A 4 -8.47 -8.92 -26.36
CA LEU A 4 -8.18 -7.58 -26.83
C LEU A 4 -6.93 -7.60 -27.71
N ARG A 5 -6.86 -6.70 -28.69
CA ARG A 5 -5.69 -6.54 -29.54
C ARG A 5 -5.09 -5.16 -29.37
N LEU A 6 -3.80 -5.08 -29.06
CA LEU A 6 -3.06 -3.84 -28.91
C LEU A 6 -2.06 -3.69 -30.06
N ILE A 7 -2.21 -2.66 -30.88
CA ILE A 7 -1.19 -2.26 -31.85
C ILE A 7 -0.18 -1.37 -31.14
N THR A 8 1.09 -1.72 -31.26
CA THR A 8 2.23 -1.02 -30.65
C THR A 8 3.43 -1.01 -31.59
N SER A 9 4.53 -0.36 -31.18
CA SER A 9 5.81 -0.35 -31.89
C SER A 9 6.99 -0.45 -30.92
N LYS A 10 8.20 -0.66 -31.45
CA LYS A 10 9.43 -0.70 -30.62
C LYS A 10 9.66 0.60 -29.83
N THR A 11 9.25 1.75 -30.35
CA THR A 11 9.40 3.05 -29.66
C THR A 11 8.38 3.23 -28.53
N LEU A 12 7.38 2.34 -28.44
CA LEU A 12 6.32 2.36 -27.42
C LEU A 12 6.49 1.23 -26.39
N GLU A 13 7.71 0.73 -26.18
CA GLU A 13 7.98 -0.38 -25.26
C GLU A 13 7.43 -0.10 -23.85
N VAL A 14 7.82 1.03 -23.24
CA VAL A 14 7.37 1.41 -21.89
C VAL A 14 5.84 1.53 -21.80
N PRO A 15 5.15 2.29 -22.68
CA PRO A 15 3.69 2.28 -22.76
C PRO A 15 3.06 0.89 -22.90
N THR A 16 3.67 0.00 -23.68
CA THR A 16 3.18 -1.37 -23.90
C THR A 16 3.22 -2.19 -22.61
N LEU A 17 4.33 -2.10 -21.86
CA LEU A 17 4.50 -2.79 -20.59
C LEU A 17 3.44 -2.37 -19.57
N LYS A 18 3.15 -1.06 -19.49
CA LYS A 18 2.06 -0.53 -18.64
C LYS A 18 0.72 -1.21 -18.93
N VAL A 19 0.39 -1.34 -20.22
CA VAL A 19 -0.87 -1.95 -20.68
C VAL A 19 -0.90 -3.46 -20.43
N GLN A 20 0.22 -4.16 -20.63
CA GLN A 20 0.33 -5.60 -20.35
C GLN A 20 0.13 -5.92 -18.87
N ILE A 21 0.69 -5.11 -17.97
CA ILE A 21 0.46 -5.24 -16.52
C ILE A 21 -1.03 -5.05 -16.21
N ALA A 22 -1.63 -3.95 -16.70
CA ALA A 22 -3.04 -3.67 -16.44
C ALA A 22 -3.96 -4.79 -16.95
N ALA A 23 -3.69 -5.37 -18.13
CA ALA A 23 -4.44 -6.50 -18.66
C ALA A 23 -4.31 -7.75 -17.77
N LYS A 24 -3.10 -8.08 -17.28
CA LYS A 24 -2.91 -9.20 -16.35
C LYS A 24 -3.62 -8.97 -15.01
N LEU A 25 -3.54 -7.77 -14.45
CA LEU A 25 -4.25 -7.41 -13.22
C LEU A 25 -5.77 -7.50 -13.36
N ALA A 26 -6.28 -7.13 -14.53
CA ALA A 26 -7.70 -7.25 -14.87
C ALA A 26 -8.12 -8.66 -15.31
N ASN A 27 -7.20 -9.62 -15.37
CA ASN A 27 -7.39 -10.96 -15.93
C ASN A 27 -8.02 -10.92 -17.35
N THR A 28 -7.60 -9.96 -18.16
CA THR A 28 -8.10 -9.72 -19.50
C THR A 28 -7.09 -10.25 -20.53
N PRO A 29 -7.49 -11.18 -21.41
CA PRO A 29 -6.62 -11.63 -22.49
C PRO A 29 -6.25 -10.47 -23.42
N LEU A 30 -4.95 -10.30 -23.67
CA LEU A 30 -4.38 -9.23 -24.49
C LEU A 30 -3.34 -9.79 -25.47
N THR A 31 -3.53 -9.53 -26.75
CA THR A 31 -2.59 -9.85 -27.83
C THR A 31 -1.91 -8.55 -28.29
N CYS A 32 -0.57 -8.53 -28.31
CA CYS A 32 0.19 -7.35 -28.75
C CYS A 32 0.72 -7.57 -30.18
N GLU A 33 0.43 -6.65 -31.09
CA GLU A 33 0.89 -6.66 -32.48
C GLU A 33 1.84 -5.49 -32.72
N ASN A 34 3.05 -5.80 -33.20
CA ASN A 34 4.07 -4.78 -33.47
C ASN A 34 3.93 -4.27 -34.91
N SER A 35 3.56 -3.00 -35.05
CA SER A 35 3.52 -2.26 -36.31
C SER A 35 4.62 -1.20 -36.31
N GLY A 36 5.58 -1.32 -37.23
CA GLY A 36 6.71 -0.40 -37.34
C GLY A 36 6.33 1.06 -37.63
N SER A 37 5.11 1.32 -38.09
CA SER A 37 4.59 2.66 -38.34
C SER A 37 3.76 3.24 -37.18
N ALA A 38 3.49 2.46 -36.14
CA ALA A 38 2.65 2.92 -35.03
C ALA A 38 3.38 3.98 -34.20
N LYS A 39 2.81 5.19 -34.19
CA LYS A 39 3.27 6.34 -33.37
C LYS A 39 2.58 6.41 -32.01
N VAL A 40 1.44 5.75 -31.88
CA VAL A 40 0.61 5.73 -30.66
C VAL A 40 0.11 4.31 -30.42
N LEU A 41 -0.22 3.99 -29.16
CA LEU A 41 -0.92 2.76 -28.84
C LEU A 41 -2.36 2.83 -29.36
N GLU A 42 -2.82 1.75 -30.00
CA GLU A 42 -4.21 1.60 -30.43
C GLU A 42 -4.76 0.27 -29.94
N LEU A 43 -5.78 0.32 -29.09
CA LEU A 43 -6.46 -0.86 -28.56
C LEU A 43 -7.71 -1.13 -29.38
N PHE A 44 -7.92 -2.39 -29.75
CA PHE A 44 -9.09 -2.88 -30.45
C PHE A 44 -9.81 -3.91 -29.58
N ASN A 45 -11.09 -3.67 -29.32
CA ASN A 45 -12.00 -4.67 -28.81
C ASN A 45 -12.79 -5.29 -29.98
N PRO A 46 -12.50 -6.56 -30.35
CA PRO A 46 -13.11 -7.24 -31.50
C PRO A 46 -14.63 -7.42 -31.37
N SER A 47 -15.18 -7.33 -30.15
CA SER A 47 -16.62 -7.39 -29.93
C SER A 47 -17.35 -6.08 -30.30
N THR A 48 -16.63 -4.97 -30.49
CA THR A 48 -17.25 -3.63 -30.56
C THR A 48 -16.88 -2.79 -31.79
N ALA A 49 -15.78 -3.05 -32.52
CA ALA A 49 -15.37 -2.09 -33.54
C ALA A 49 -14.51 -2.61 -34.70
N THR A 50 -14.73 -2.01 -35.88
CA THR A 50 -13.85 -1.98 -37.07
C THR A 50 -12.72 -0.94 -36.96
N ALA A 51 -12.72 -0.14 -35.89
CA ALA A 51 -11.78 0.95 -35.61
C ALA A 51 -11.17 0.79 -34.19
N PRO A 52 -10.09 1.53 -33.85
CA PRO A 52 -9.53 1.51 -32.50
C PRO A 52 -10.56 1.93 -31.45
N THR A 53 -10.73 1.12 -30.42
CA THR A 53 -11.58 1.39 -29.25
C THR A 53 -10.98 2.48 -28.37
N ALA A 54 -9.67 2.49 -28.19
CA ALA A 54 -8.96 3.51 -27.43
C ALA A 54 -7.58 3.77 -28.04
N ARG A 55 -7.08 4.99 -27.85
CA ARG A 55 -5.73 5.41 -28.26
C ARG A 55 -4.98 6.01 -27.07
N TYR A 56 -3.65 5.97 -27.12
CA TYR A 56 -2.74 6.45 -26.08
C TYR A 56 -2.79 5.63 -24.78
N THR A 57 -1.70 5.70 -24.00
CA THR A 57 -1.51 4.88 -22.79
C THR A 57 -2.64 5.05 -21.77
N GLY A 58 -2.91 6.29 -21.34
CA GLY A 58 -3.90 6.57 -20.29
C GLY A 58 -5.31 6.07 -20.63
N PRO A 59 -5.91 6.44 -21.79
CA PRO A 59 -7.22 5.93 -22.17
C PRO A 59 -7.28 4.41 -22.33
N VAL A 60 -6.22 3.77 -22.84
CA VAL A 60 -6.14 2.30 -22.94
C VAL A 60 -6.15 1.64 -21.55
N LEU A 61 -5.36 2.15 -20.61
CA LEU A 61 -5.35 1.67 -19.22
C LEU A 61 -6.73 1.79 -18.57
N ARG A 62 -7.39 2.95 -18.74
CA ARG A 62 -8.75 3.19 -18.22
C ARG A 62 -9.79 2.28 -18.86
N TYR A 63 -9.66 1.99 -20.15
CA TYR A 63 -10.57 1.08 -20.82
C TYR A 63 -10.43 -0.33 -20.26
N ILE A 64 -9.21 -0.82 -20.09
CA ILE A 64 -8.93 -2.16 -19.55
C ILE A 64 -9.44 -2.29 -18.11
N SER A 65 -9.20 -1.30 -17.24
CA SER A 65 -9.72 -1.34 -15.87
C SER A 65 -11.25 -1.28 -15.78
N ARG A 66 -11.93 -0.80 -16.82
CA ARG A 66 -13.40 -0.68 -16.90
C ARG A 66 -14.11 -1.85 -17.54
N LEU A 67 -13.39 -2.72 -18.25
CA LEU A 67 -14.00 -3.82 -19.04
C LEU A 67 -14.79 -4.81 -18.19
N HIS A 68 -14.41 -4.95 -16.93
CA HIS A 68 -15.04 -5.89 -16.01
C HIS A 68 -15.47 -5.12 -14.76
N ALA A 69 -16.71 -4.64 -14.76
CA ALA A 69 -17.31 -3.99 -13.58
C ALA A 69 -17.32 -4.90 -12.33
N ASP A 70 -17.16 -6.22 -12.52
CA ASP A 70 -17.06 -7.25 -11.49
C ASP A 70 -15.61 -7.71 -11.18
N ASN A 71 -14.59 -7.33 -11.96
CA ASN A 71 -13.19 -7.69 -11.63
C ASN A 71 -12.58 -6.66 -10.69
N SER A 72 -12.33 -7.11 -9.46
CA SER A 72 -11.15 -6.97 -8.57
C SER A 72 -10.09 -5.87 -8.73
N VAL A 73 -10.18 -4.88 -9.64
CA VAL A 73 -9.41 -3.65 -9.59
C VAL A 73 -10.34 -2.57 -9.02
N PRO A 74 -10.23 -2.19 -7.72
CA PRO A 74 -11.18 -1.33 -7.01
C PRO A 74 -11.27 0.14 -7.48
N ASP A 75 -10.94 0.41 -8.73
CA ASP A 75 -10.60 1.73 -9.28
C ASP A 75 -11.76 2.74 -9.40
N GLN A 76 -13.02 2.34 -9.14
CA GLN A 76 -14.15 3.15 -9.64
C GLN A 76 -15.38 3.30 -8.74
N LYS A 77 -15.34 2.91 -7.46
CA LYS A 77 -16.53 3.09 -6.62
C LYS A 77 -16.68 4.50 -6.03
N SER A 78 -15.61 5.32 -6.02
CA SER A 78 -15.68 6.73 -5.64
C SER A 78 -15.02 7.65 -6.67
N LEU A 79 -15.65 8.80 -6.95
CA LEU A 79 -15.13 9.80 -7.89
C LEU A 79 -13.74 10.30 -7.47
N GLY A 80 -13.52 10.47 -6.16
CA GLY A 80 -12.22 10.89 -5.62
C GLY A 80 -11.10 9.90 -5.90
N GLN A 81 -11.39 8.60 -5.84
CA GLN A 81 -10.41 7.55 -6.16
C GLN A 81 -10.07 7.51 -7.65
N ALA A 82 -11.07 7.67 -8.53
CA ALA A 82 -10.84 7.77 -9.97
C ALA A 82 -9.98 8.99 -10.31
N ALA A 83 -10.26 10.14 -9.69
CA ALA A 83 -9.45 11.35 -9.85
C ALA A 83 -8.01 11.18 -9.34
N ALA A 84 -7.83 10.48 -8.21
CA ALA A 84 -6.50 10.16 -7.69
C ALA A 84 -5.71 9.25 -8.65
N ILE A 85 -6.36 8.26 -9.26
CA ILE A 85 -5.74 7.43 -10.30
C ILE A 85 -5.34 8.30 -11.48
N ASP A 86 -6.23 9.18 -11.94
CA ASP A 86 -5.97 10.04 -13.08
C ASP A 86 -4.79 10.98 -12.82
N SER A 87 -4.68 11.57 -11.63
CA SER A 87 -3.51 12.39 -11.28
C SER A 87 -2.20 11.63 -11.33
N TRP A 88 -2.19 10.36 -10.90
CA TRP A 88 -0.98 9.53 -10.96
C TRP A 88 -0.64 9.05 -12.37
N LEU A 89 -1.65 8.83 -13.21
CA LEU A 89 -1.43 8.54 -14.63
C LEU A 89 -0.78 9.71 -15.35
N ASP A 90 -1.28 10.93 -15.10
CA ASP A 90 -0.71 12.14 -15.69
C ASP A 90 0.69 12.43 -15.13
N PHE A 91 0.89 12.28 -13.81
CA PHE A 91 2.20 12.37 -13.17
C PHE A 91 3.24 11.44 -13.83
N ALA A 92 2.85 10.19 -14.12
CA ALA A 92 3.75 9.23 -14.75
C ALA A 92 4.22 9.64 -16.16
N GLU A 93 3.42 10.41 -16.89
CA GLU A 93 3.75 10.86 -18.26
C GLU A 93 4.41 12.24 -18.28
N LEU A 94 4.07 13.11 -17.32
CA LEU A 94 4.50 14.51 -17.30
C LEU A 94 5.71 14.77 -16.38
N GLU A 95 5.80 14.07 -15.25
CA GLU A 95 6.75 14.40 -14.17
C GLU A 95 7.85 13.33 -13.98
N LEU A 96 7.71 12.14 -14.57
CA LEU A 96 8.73 11.08 -14.54
C LEU A 96 9.59 11.02 -15.83
N SER A 97 9.69 12.14 -16.55
CA SER A 97 10.52 12.26 -17.74
C SER A 97 11.40 13.53 -17.64
N PRO A 98 12.63 13.44 -17.10
CA PRO A 98 13.34 12.21 -16.68
C PRO A 98 12.87 11.67 -15.33
N VAL A 99 13.22 10.43 -14.98
CA VAL A 99 12.62 9.73 -13.82
C VAL A 99 12.92 10.42 -12.48
N GLU A 100 14.06 11.11 -12.39
CA GLU A 100 14.56 11.75 -11.19
C GLU A 100 13.70 12.93 -10.72
N SER A 101 12.98 13.61 -11.63
CA SER A 101 12.18 14.79 -11.28
C SER A 101 11.01 14.47 -10.36
N GLY A 102 10.45 13.26 -10.44
CA GLY A 102 9.29 12.86 -9.63
C GLY A 102 9.63 12.15 -8.31
N LEU A 103 10.90 11.80 -8.04
CA LEU A 103 11.25 10.92 -6.92
C LEU A 103 10.91 11.51 -5.55
N SER A 104 11.14 12.81 -5.34
CA SER A 104 10.81 13.47 -4.06
C SER A 104 9.31 13.47 -3.78
N MET A 105 8.48 13.71 -4.80
CA MET A 105 7.01 13.71 -4.64
C MET A 105 6.49 12.30 -4.34
N LEU A 106 7.04 11.30 -5.02
CA LEU A 106 6.70 9.90 -4.75
C LEU A 106 7.12 9.48 -3.35
N GLU A 107 8.33 9.84 -2.92
CA GLU A 107 8.83 9.54 -1.58
C GLU A 107 7.92 10.13 -0.50
N ASP A 108 7.52 11.39 -0.63
CA ASP A 108 6.62 12.04 0.31
C ASP A 108 5.25 11.35 0.38
N HIS A 109 4.69 10.96 -0.76
CA HIS A 109 3.41 10.24 -0.81
C HIS A 109 3.50 8.83 -0.21
N LEU A 110 4.57 8.10 -0.55
CA LEU A 110 4.76 6.69 -0.18
C LEU A 110 5.22 6.47 1.27
N LYS A 111 5.52 7.55 2.01
CA LYS A 111 5.74 7.52 3.47
C LYS A 111 4.53 6.98 4.24
N THR A 112 3.33 7.31 3.78
CA THR A 112 2.08 6.96 4.47
C THR A 112 1.22 5.98 3.67
N HIS A 113 1.55 5.74 2.40
CA HIS A 113 0.78 4.89 1.51
C HIS A 113 1.58 3.69 1.01
N THR A 114 0.95 2.52 1.03
CA THR A 114 1.55 1.31 0.43
C THR A 114 1.61 1.41 -1.09
N PHE A 115 0.54 1.91 -1.72
CA PHE A 115 0.34 2.10 -3.17
C PHE A 115 -0.06 3.55 -3.50
N LEU A 116 -0.13 3.90 -4.78
CA LEU A 116 -0.39 5.29 -5.19
C LEU A 116 -1.83 5.73 -4.99
N SER A 117 -2.79 4.88 -5.37
CA SER A 117 -4.21 5.17 -5.23
C SER A 117 -4.90 4.14 -4.35
N GLY A 118 -5.00 4.46 -3.06
CA GLY A 118 -5.64 3.59 -2.06
C GLY A 118 -4.73 2.48 -1.56
N ASP A 119 -5.32 1.29 -1.36
CA ASP A 119 -4.72 0.21 -0.55
C ASP A 119 -4.43 -1.05 -1.38
N TYR A 120 -4.41 -0.91 -2.70
CA TYR A 120 -4.26 -2.02 -3.63
C TYR A 120 -3.53 -1.55 -4.87
N LEU A 121 -3.02 -2.52 -5.63
CA LEU A 121 -2.32 -2.27 -6.89
C LEU A 121 -3.32 -1.88 -7.99
N SER A 122 -3.19 -0.67 -8.51
CA SER A 122 -4.07 -0.07 -9.51
C SER A 122 -3.38 0.18 -10.86
N ILE A 123 -4.11 0.69 -11.85
CA ILE A 123 -3.50 1.15 -13.11
C ILE A 123 -2.54 2.34 -12.92
N ALA A 124 -2.72 3.14 -11.87
CA ALA A 124 -1.76 4.19 -11.50
C ALA A 124 -0.41 3.56 -11.14
N ASP A 125 -0.45 2.51 -10.32
CA ASP A 125 0.77 1.81 -9.92
C ASP A 125 1.47 1.14 -11.09
N ALA A 126 0.70 0.48 -11.96
CA ALA A 126 1.22 -0.11 -13.20
C ALA A 126 1.94 0.95 -14.06
N SER A 127 1.39 2.18 -14.16
CA SER A 127 2.00 3.25 -14.94
C SER A 127 3.29 3.77 -14.31
N VAL A 128 3.25 4.10 -13.01
CA VAL A 128 4.40 4.69 -12.31
C VAL A 128 5.52 3.67 -12.13
N VAL A 129 5.26 2.46 -11.64
CA VAL A 129 6.32 1.45 -11.42
C VAL A 129 7.05 1.12 -12.72
N THR A 130 6.33 1.01 -13.84
CA THR A 130 6.92 0.74 -15.15
C THR A 130 7.84 1.88 -15.58
N SER A 131 7.42 3.13 -15.36
CA SER A 131 8.22 4.31 -15.70
C SER A 131 9.48 4.38 -14.84
N LEU A 132 9.35 4.08 -13.54
CA LEU A 132 10.46 4.01 -12.59
C LEU A 132 11.50 2.97 -13.00
N VAL A 133 11.11 1.70 -13.17
CA VAL A 133 12.09 0.63 -13.44
C VAL A 133 12.72 0.73 -14.84
N ALA A 134 12.01 1.34 -15.78
CA ALA A 134 12.54 1.62 -17.11
C ALA A 134 13.56 2.77 -17.09
N GLY A 135 13.29 3.84 -16.32
CA GLY A 135 14.15 5.01 -16.24
C GLY A 135 15.36 4.86 -15.31
N LEU A 136 15.22 4.09 -14.23
CA LEU A 136 16.29 3.91 -13.23
C LEU A 136 17.34 2.90 -13.70
N THR A 137 18.59 3.12 -13.31
CA THR A 137 19.72 2.25 -13.66
C THR A 137 19.89 1.14 -12.63
N SER A 138 19.80 1.47 -11.34
CA SER A 138 19.98 0.53 -10.24
C SER A 138 19.30 1.00 -8.95
N GLU A 139 19.27 0.13 -7.93
CA GLU A 139 18.80 0.54 -6.59
C GLU A 139 19.60 1.69 -5.97
N ALA A 140 20.86 1.90 -6.39
CA ALA A 140 21.71 2.98 -5.88
C ALA A 140 21.13 4.37 -6.18
N ASP A 141 20.34 4.49 -7.25
CA ASP A 141 19.65 5.73 -7.63
C ASP A 141 18.57 6.11 -6.60
N LEU A 142 18.14 5.15 -5.76
CA LEU A 142 17.10 5.29 -4.74
C LEU A 142 17.64 5.34 -3.32
N LYS A 143 18.94 5.58 -3.12
CA LYS A 143 19.56 5.65 -1.79
C LYS A 143 18.89 6.65 -0.85
N ASP A 144 18.41 7.76 -1.41
CA ASP A 144 17.74 8.85 -0.68
C ASP A 144 16.20 8.69 -0.66
N TYR A 145 15.69 7.63 -1.31
CA TYR A 145 14.26 7.39 -1.54
C TYR A 145 13.83 5.96 -1.12
N PRO A 146 13.95 5.62 0.18
CA PRO A 146 13.69 4.27 0.67
C PRO A 146 12.23 3.83 0.50
N ASN A 147 11.26 4.75 0.56
CA ASN A 147 9.85 4.40 0.37
C ASN A 147 9.53 4.15 -1.10
N VAL A 148 10.19 4.84 -2.03
CA VAL A 148 10.13 4.52 -3.46
C VAL A 148 10.72 3.14 -3.75
N LEU A 149 11.88 2.80 -3.16
CA LEU A 149 12.47 1.47 -3.31
C LEU A 149 11.55 0.36 -2.73
N ARG A 150 10.99 0.58 -1.54
CA ARG A 150 9.96 -0.31 -0.94
C ARG A 150 8.80 -0.50 -1.90
N TYR A 151 8.27 0.58 -2.46
CA TYR A 151 7.15 0.56 -3.38
C TYR A 151 7.45 -0.26 -4.63
N ILE A 152 8.58 -0.02 -5.29
CA ILE A 152 9.01 -0.80 -6.48
C ILE A 152 9.08 -2.28 -6.14
N ARG A 153 9.75 -2.67 -5.04
CA ARG A 153 9.85 -4.07 -4.62
C ARG A 153 8.47 -4.68 -4.31
N THR A 154 7.58 -3.91 -3.69
CA THR A 154 6.21 -4.34 -3.39
C THR A 154 5.43 -4.63 -4.68
N CYS A 155 5.55 -3.76 -5.69
CA CYS A 155 4.94 -3.99 -7.00
C CYS A 155 5.56 -5.19 -7.72
N LEU A 156 6.90 -5.33 -7.71
CA LEU A 156 7.61 -6.44 -8.36
C LEU A 156 7.38 -7.79 -7.66
N ALA A 157 6.95 -7.82 -6.41
CA ALA A 157 6.53 -9.06 -5.74
C ALA A 157 5.20 -9.60 -6.29
N ASN A 158 4.40 -8.79 -6.98
CA ASN A 158 3.17 -9.25 -7.61
C ASN A 158 3.48 -10.05 -8.89
N PRO A 159 3.02 -11.31 -9.03
CA PRO A 159 3.34 -12.15 -10.19
C PRO A 159 2.96 -11.54 -11.55
N ALA A 160 1.84 -10.80 -11.61
CA ALA A 160 1.39 -10.15 -12.85
C ALA A 160 2.35 -9.04 -13.30
N VAL A 161 2.94 -8.33 -12.34
CA VAL A 161 3.92 -7.26 -12.60
C VAL A 161 5.29 -7.87 -12.88
N ALA A 162 5.72 -8.83 -12.07
CA ALA A 162 7.01 -9.51 -12.17
C ALA A 162 7.21 -10.17 -13.54
N ASP A 163 6.17 -10.84 -14.06
CA ASP A 163 6.21 -11.52 -15.35
C ASP A 163 6.48 -10.54 -16.51
N VAL A 164 5.78 -9.40 -16.51
CA VAL A 164 5.92 -8.37 -17.56
C VAL A 164 7.24 -7.60 -17.42
N LEU A 165 7.64 -7.27 -16.20
CA LEU A 165 8.83 -6.47 -15.91
C LEU A 165 10.06 -7.32 -15.59
N SER A 166 10.06 -8.60 -15.95
CA SER A 166 11.14 -9.55 -15.68
C SER A 166 12.52 -9.07 -16.14
N ARG A 167 12.58 -8.34 -17.28
CA ARG A 167 13.81 -7.71 -17.79
C ARG A 167 14.40 -6.64 -16.87
N TYR A 168 13.55 -5.99 -16.09
CA TYR A 168 13.92 -4.91 -15.17
C TYR A 168 14.02 -5.39 -13.72
N ALA A 169 13.40 -6.52 -13.38
CA ALA A 169 13.36 -7.08 -12.03
C ALA A 169 14.76 -7.35 -11.46
N SER A 170 15.73 -7.72 -12.30
CA SER A 170 17.12 -7.94 -11.87
C SER A 170 17.81 -6.67 -11.34
N LYS A 171 17.36 -5.48 -11.73
CA LYS A 171 17.86 -4.20 -11.20
C LYS A 171 17.41 -3.94 -9.76
N PHE A 172 16.31 -4.59 -9.34
CA PHE A 172 15.62 -4.37 -8.07
C PHE A 172 15.30 -5.71 -7.41
N PRO A 173 16.31 -6.45 -6.92
CA PRO A 173 16.09 -7.74 -6.29
C PRO A 173 15.08 -7.63 -5.15
N VAL A 174 14.00 -8.41 -5.26
CA VAL A 174 13.03 -8.58 -4.18
C VAL A 174 13.64 -9.56 -3.19
N PRO A 175 13.80 -9.20 -1.90
CA PRO A 175 14.29 -10.14 -0.89
C PRO A 175 13.39 -11.37 -0.85
N GLU A 176 13.97 -12.58 -0.96
CA GLU A 176 13.20 -13.80 -0.73
C GLU A 176 12.64 -13.76 0.68
N VAL A 177 11.32 -14.01 0.81
CA VAL A 177 10.70 -14.21 2.11
C VAL A 177 11.20 -15.56 2.62
N THR A 178 12.32 -15.55 3.33
CA THR A 178 12.79 -16.75 4.04
C THR A 178 11.72 -17.12 5.06
N PRO A 179 11.18 -18.35 5.05
CA PRO A 179 10.34 -18.82 6.13
C PRO A 179 11.07 -18.59 7.45
N PHE A 180 10.41 -17.97 8.41
CA PHE A 180 10.98 -17.78 9.74
C PHE A 180 11.32 -19.14 10.33
N VAL A 181 12.62 -19.43 10.48
CA VAL A 181 13.12 -20.57 11.24
C VAL A 181 13.25 -20.08 12.69
N PRO A 182 12.52 -20.66 13.67
CA PRO A 182 12.69 -20.30 15.06
C PRO A 182 14.13 -20.60 15.49
N GLY A 183 14.92 -19.56 15.76
CA GLY A 183 16.24 -19.72 16.36
C GLY A 183 16.08 -20.32 17.75
N LYS A 184 16.72 -21.46 18.00
CA LYS A 184 17.01 -21.90 19.37
C LYS A 184 17.89 -20.82 19.99
N GLY A 185 17.32 -20.07 20.94
CA GLY A 185 18.08 -19.08 21.68
C GLY A 185 19.20 -19.77 22.46
N GLU A 186 20.44 -19.53 22.06
CA GLU A 186 21.57 -19.62 22.96
C GLU A 186 21.55 -18.32 23.79
N VAL A 187 21.34 -18.51 25.09
CA VAL A 187 21.37 -17.45 26.08
C VAL A 187 22.84 -17.17 26.39
N GLU A 188 23.40 -16.09 25.85
CA GLU A 188 24.63 -15.52 26.39
C GLU A 188 24.27 -14.52 27.50
N SER A 189 24.54 -14.98 28.72
CA SER A 189 24.55 -14.21 29.95
C SER A 189 25.67 -13.16 29.93
N THR A 190 25.34 -11.90 30.20
CA THR A 190 26.27 -10.97 30.86
C THR A 190 25.54 -10.15 31.91
N ASP A 191 26.28 -9.91 32.98
CA ASP A 191 25.83 -9.80 34.37
C ASP A 191 25.08 -8.54 34.78
N SER A 192 24.32 -8.71 35.86
CA SER A 192 23.78 -7.70 36.75
C SER A 192 24.86 -6.95 37.53
N GLU A 193 24.74 -5.62 37.62
CA GLU A 193 25.10 -4.88 38.84
C GLU A 193 24.16 -3.67 39.02
N THR A 194 23.55 -3.59 40.20
CA THR A 194 22.58 -2.58 40.67
C THR A 194 23.26 -1.57 41.64
N PRO A 195 22.58 -0.45 42.03
CA PRO A 195 23.13 0.90 42.07
C PRO A 195 23.54 1.43 43.47
N LYS A 196 24.27 2.56 43.53
CA LYS A 196 24.29 3.49 44.69
C LYS A 196 24.40 4.98 44.32
N GLU A 197 23.81 5.77 45.22
CA GLU A 197 23.39 7.19 45.27
C GLU A 197 24.41 8.34 45.08
N GLU A 198 23.84 9.42 44.50
CA GLU A 198 23.88 10.87 44.82
C GLU A 198 25.14 11.61 45.34
N ALA A 199 25.49 12.71 44.63
CA ALA A 199 25.73 14.04 45.22
C ALA A 199 25.53 15.18 44.18
N LYS A 200 25.19 16.38 44.69
CA LYS A 200 24.48 17.54 44.08
C LYS A 200 25.24 18.47 43.09
N LYS A 201 24.42 19.06 42.17
CA LYS A 201 24.39 20.36 41.41
C LYS A 201 25.38 21.51 41.81
N PRO A 202 25.64 22.57 40.97
CA PRO A 202 24.62 23.32 40.19
C PRO A 202 24.97 23.85 38.77
N GLU A 203 23.92 24.35 38.11
CA GLU A 203 23.82 25.01 36.79
C GLU A 203 24.78 26.18 36.54
N GLN A 204 25.21 26.36 35.27
CA GLN A 204 25.17 27.68 34.60
C GLN A 204 25.40 27.65 33.07
N LYS A 205 24.65 28.53 32.40
CA LYS A 205 24.90 29.25 31.13
C LYS A 205 24.44 28.64 29.79
N GLN A 206 23.23 29.08 29.44
CA GLN A 206 22.86 29.61 28.12
C GLN A 206 23.92 30.58 27.55
N GLN A 207 23.87 30.71 26.21
CA GLN A 207 24.44 31.76 25.35
C GLN A 207 25.88 31.57 24.84
N GLN A 208 26.00 30.98 23.65
CA GLN A 208 26.77 31.46 22.48
C GLN A 208 26.58 30.40 21.38
N SER A 209 26.35 30.69 20.11
CA SER A 209 26.38 31.96 19.42
C SER A 209 25.72 31.80 18.06
N LYS A 210 24.77 32.70 17.79
CA LYS A 210 24.56 33.29 16.47
C LYS A 210 25.92 33.69 15.88
N LYS A 211 26.44 32.94 14.91
CA LYS A 211 27.42 33.41 13.90
C LYS A 211 27.70 32.30 12.88
N ARG A 212 26.86 32.24 11.84
CA ARG A 212 27.23 31.86 10.46
C ARG A 212 25.98 31.90 9.56
N ALA A 213 25.51 33.12 9.35
CA ALA A 213 24.64 33.49 8.24
C ALA A 213 25.13 34.87 7.77
N ALA A 214 26.19 34.88 6.94
CA ALA A 214 26.67 36.06 6.22
C ALA A 214 27.76 35.63 5.22
N ASP A 215 27.33 35.15 4.05
CA ASP A 215 27.99 35.20 2.73
C ASP A 215 27.16 34.24 1.86
N ARG A 216 26.61 34.56 0.68
CA ARG A 216 26.70 35.70 -0.22
C ARG A 216 25.46 35.62 -1.12
N GLN A 217 24.71 36.71 -1.22
CA GLN A 217 23.76 36.91 -2.32
C GLN A 217 24.54 37.33 -3.57
N ASN A 218 24.21 36.80 -4.75
CA ASN A 218 23.83 37.65 -5.89
C ASN A 218 23.30 36.82 -7.08
N ALA A 219 22.01 36.98 -7.41
CA ALA A 219 21.48 36.95 -8.78
C ALA A 219 20.02 37.41 -8.74
N LYS A 220 19.81 38.69 -9.03
CA LYS A 220 18.50 39.31 -9.30
C LYS A 220 18.13 39.06 -10.76
N VAL A 221 16.92 38.57 -11.03
CA VAL A 221 16.14 38.95 -12.21
C VAL A 221 14.70 39.21 -11.78
N SER A 222 14.17 40.34 -12.23
CA SER A 222 12.90 40.96 -11.87
C SER A 222 11.69 40.28 -12.51
N HIS A 223 10.56 40.19 -11.80
CA HIS A 223 9.24 40.33 -12.41
C HIS A 223 8.25 41.01 -11.46
N LYS A 224 7.87 42.22 -11.88
CA LYS A 224 6.68 43.05 -11.60
C LYS A 224 5.61 42.48 -10.64
N GLU A 225 5.46 43.12 -9.48
CA GLU A 225 4.31 42.98 -8.57
C GLU A 225 3.03 43.52 -9.22
N LEU A 226 1.97 42.70 -9.27
CA LEU A 226 0.59 43.16 -9.28
C LEU A 226 0.02 43.01 -7.86
N SER A 227 -0.37 44.14 -7.29
CA SER A 227 -1.00 44.28 -5.98
C SER A 227 -2.39 43.61 -5.96
N MET A 228 -2.60 42.67 -5.05
CA MET A 228 -3.93 42.21 -4.63
C MET A 228 -4.25 42.73 -3.22
N PRO A 229 -5.52 43.10 -2.93
CA PRO A 229 -5.91 43.75 -1.68
C PRO A 229 -5.94 42.79 -0.47
N ALA A 230 -5.88 43.39 0.73
CA ALA A 230 -5.82 42.73 2.04
C ALA A 230 -6.99 41.76 2.32
N PRO A 231 -6.81 40.72 3.16
CA PRO A 231 -7.83 39.73 3.43
C PRO A 231 -8.86 40.27 4.44
N GLU A 232 -10.12 40.31 4.03
CA GLU A 232 -11.26 40.36 4.95
C GLU A 232 -11.55 38.96 5.52
N ASP A 233 -12.10 38.95 6.73
CA ASP A 233 -12.21 37.85 7.68
C ASP A 233 -12.65 36.49 7.10
N VAL A 234 -11.75 35.50 7.19
CA VAL A 234 -12.10 34.08 7.06
C VAL A 234 -12.55 33.58 8.44
N PRO A 235 -13.78 33.04 8.59
CA PRO A 235 -14.22 32.49 9.86
C PRO A 235 -13.34 31.30 10.23
N THR A 236 -12.73 31.38 11.42
CA THR A 236 -12.01 30.30 12.10
C THR A 236 -12.84 29.02 12.07
N ASN A 237 -12.30 28.01 11.40
CA ASN A 237 -12.82 26.65 11.40
C ASN A 237 -12.67 26.10 12.84
N THR A 238 -13.72 26.23 13.63
CA THR A 238 -13.86 25.54 14.91
C THR A 238 -13.84 24.04 14.62
N VAL A 239 -12.76 23.37 15.00
CA VAL A 239 -12.68 21.91 15.06
C VAL A 239 -13.68 21.47 16.12
N SER A 240 -14.82 20.93 15.68
CA SER A 240 -15.75 20.24 16.58
C SER A 240 -15.04 19.02 17.19
N PRO A 241 -15.22 18.76 18.50
CA PRO A 241 -14.69 17.55 19.12
C PRO A 241 -15.36 16.32 18.50
N VAL A 242 -14.56 15.28 18.25
CA VAL A 242 -15.03 13.98 17.75
C VAL A 242 -16.06 13.44 18.74
N PRO A 243 -17.27 13.04 18.29
CA PRO A 243 -18.27 12.50 19.19
C PRO A 243 -17.77 11.17 19.78
N GLU A 244 -17.74 11.12 21.11
CA GLU A 244 -17.49 9.91 21.90
C GLU A 244 -18.53 8.85 21.50
N GLY A 245 -18.09 7.78 20.82
CA GLY A 245 -18.96 6.66 20.43
C GLY A 245 -19.02 6.29 18.95
N SER A 246 -18.23 6.90 18.06
CA SER A 246 -18.24 6.59 16.62
C SER A 246 -18.06 5.09 16.35
N GLU A 247 -18.97 4.49 15.57
CA GLU A 247 -18.83 3.12 15.11
C GLU A 247 -17.60 2.97 14.19
N PRO A 248 -16.91 1.82 14.20
CA PRO A 248 -15.78 1.59 13.32
C PRO A 248 -16.25 1.65 11.86
N PRO A 249 -15.52 2.34 10.96
CA PRO A 249 -15.92 2.42 9.56
C PRO A 249 -15.89 1.03 8.94
N VAL A 250 -17.04 0.59 8.41
CA VAL A 250 -17.17 -0.66 7.67
C VAL A 250 -17.10 -0.35 6.18
N HIS A 251 -16.09 -0.89 5.49
CA HIS A 251 -15.93 -0.63 4.07
C HIS A 251 -16.82 -1.55 3.21
N PRO A 252 -17.54 -0.98 2.22
CA PRO A 252 -18.50 -1.72 1.39
C PRO A 252 -17.85 -2.72 0.41
N TYR A 253 -16.53 -2.60 0.17
CA TYR A 253 -15.75 -3.52 -0.68
C TYR A 253 -15.62 -4.95 -0.12
N SER A 254 -16.28 -5.23 0.99
CA SER A 254 -16.12 -6.43 1.80
C SER A 254 -17.42 -7.25 1.88
N SER A 255 -18.31 -7.14 0.89
CA SER A 255 -19.57 -7.90 0.89
C SER A 255 -19.37 -9.42 0.82
N CYS A 256 -18.27 -9.89 0.20
CA CYS A 256 -17.92 -11.32 0.16
C CYS A 256 -17.49 -11.90 1.52
N VAL A 257 -17.16 -11.04 2.50
CA VAL A 257 -16.76 -11.45 3.85
C VAL A 257 -17.55 -10.74 4.97
N GLY A 258 -18.67 -10.07 4.65
CA GLY A 258 -19.58 -9.48 5.64
C GLY A 258 -19.19 -8.10 6.19
N GLY A 259 -18.34 -7.33 5.50
CA GLY A 259 -17.82 -6.04 5.97
C GLY A 259 -16.44 -6.16 6.61
N ARG A 260 -15.53 -5.22 6.33
CA ARG A 260 -14.22 -5.12 6.99
C ARG A 260 -13.89 -3.68 7.34
N THR A 261 -13.24 -3.48 8.48
CA THR A 261 -12.57 -2.24 8.89
C THR A 261 -11.11 -2.34 8.46
N ARG A 262 -10.58 -1.31 7.82
CA ARG A 262 -9.18 -1.30 7.37
C ARG A 262 -8.25 -1.02 8.54
N VAL A 263 -7.04 -1.55 8.49
CA VAL A 263 -6.02 -1.34 9.53
C VAL A 263 -5.69 0.16 9.66
N LYS A 264 -5.56 0.87 8.54
CA LYS A 264 -5.30 2.32 8.56
C LYS A 264 -6.40 3.12 9.25
N ASP A 265 -7.66 2.71 9.11
CA ASP A 265 -8.80 3.42 9.68
C ASP A 265 -8.91 3.20 11.20
N ILE A 266 -8.13 2.27 11.73
CA ILE A 266 -7.96 2.04 13.17
C ILE A 266 -6.70 2.77 13.65
N LEU A 267 -5.54 2.46 13.06
CA LEU A 267 -4.23 2.88 13.57
C LEU A 267 -3.83 4.31 13.20
N LEU A 268 -4.24 4.81 12.02
CA LEU A 268 -3.86 6.15 11.54
C LEU A 268 -4.90 7.23 11.89
N ARG A 269 -5.86 6.92 12.76
CA ARG A 269 -6.74 7.92 13.33
C ARG A 269 -5.94 8.92 14.17
N SER A 270 -6.46 10.13 14.34
CA SER A 270 -5.84 11.16 15.18
C SER A 270 -5.65 10.73 16.65
N ASP A 271 -6.48 9.80 17.13
CA ASP A 271 -6.44 9.21 18.47
C ASP A 271 -5.70 7.86 18.54
N GLY A 272 -5.06 7.43 17.45
CA GLY A 272 -4.39 6.12 17.35
C GLY A 272 -5.32 4.92 17.54
N GLY A 273 -6.64 5.12 17.40
CA GLY A 273 -7.66 4.07 17.57
C GLY A 273 -8.27 4.01 18.98
N ALA A 274 -7.83 4.85 19.92
CA ALA A 274 -8.32 4.82 21.30
C ALA A 274 -9.85 5.02 21.42
N GLY A 275 -10.46 5.84 20.57
CA GLY A 275 -11.92 6.06 20.55
C GLY A 275 -12.73 4.86 20.05
N LEU A 276 -12.08 3.80 19.54
CA LEU A 276 -12.72 2.57 19.09
C LEU A 276 -12.60 1.42 20.11
N ILE A 277 -11.98 1.65 21.27
CA ILE A 277 -11.85 0.64 22.32
C ILE A 277 -13.25 0.16 22.76
N GLY A 278 -13.42 -1.15 22.91
CA GLY A 278 -14.67 -1.81 23.26
C GLY A 278 -15.60 -2.07 22.08
N LYS A 279 -15.29 -1.60 20.86
CA LYS A 279 -16.07 -1.88 19.66
C LYS A 279 -15.64 -3.21 19.03
N SER A 280 -16.60 -3.94 18.47
CA SER A 280 -16.35 -5.13 17.65
C SER A 280 -15.97 -4.71 16.23
N VAL A 281 -14.89 -5.28 15.70
CA VAL A 281 -14.37 -5.02 14.36
C VAL A 281 -14.13 -6.33 13.60
N SER A 282 -14.36 -6.28 12.30
CA SER A 282 -13.98 -7.34 11.35
C SER A 282 -12.77 -6.85 10.57
N VAL A 283 -11.63 -7.51 10.69
CA VAL A 283 -10.38 -7.15 10.02
C VAL A 283 -9.90 -8.32 9.17
N CYS A 284 -9.37 -8.01 7.98
CA CYS A 284 -8.83 -9.03 7.07
C CYS A 284 -7.44 -8.61 6.63
N GLY A 285 -6.49 -9.53 6.57
CA GLY A 285 -5.14 -9.23 6.11
C GLY A 285 -4.24 -10.45 6.05
N TRP A 286 -3.00 -10.23 5.61
CA TRP A 286 -1.96 -11.25 5.60
C TRP A 286 -1.18 -11.25 6.89
N VAL A 287 -0.91 -12.44 7.42
CA VAL A 287 -0.13 -12.65 8.64
C VAL A 287 1.33 -12.31 8.36
N ARG A 288 1.87 -11.33 9.10
CA ARG A 288 3.30 -11.02 9.08
C ARG A 288 4.05 -11.90 10.07
N THR A 289 3.60 -11.90 11.32
CA THR A 289 4.24 -12.65 12.39
C THR A 289 3.20 -13.38 13.22
N LYS A 290 3.60 -14.52 13.80
CA LYS A 290 2.81 -15.30 14.76
C LYS A 290 3.71 -15.70 15.92
N ARG A 291 3.26 -15.45 17.14
CA ARG A 291 3.91 -15.90 18.38
C ARG A 291 2.88 -16.59 19.26
N SER A 292 3.05 -17.89 19.50
CA SER A 292 2.23 -18.66 20.44
C SER A 292 2.91 -18.69 21.81
N GLN A 293 2.17 -18.35 22.86
CA GLN A 293 2.64 -18.41 24.25
C GLN A 293 1.84 -19.48 25.00
N GLY A 294 2.46 -20.64 25.21
CA GLY A 294 1.78 -21.82 25.75
C GLY A 294 0.66 -22.35 24.85
N SER A 295 -0.23 -23.16 25.41
CA SER A 295 -1.43 -23.66 24.73
C SER A 295 -2.61 -22.67 24.75
N GLY A 296 -2.49 -21.57 25.51
CA GLY A 296 -3.62 -20.69 25.82
C GLY A 296 -3.72 -19.41 24.98
N PHE A 297 -2.61 -18.90 24.44
CA PHE A 297 -2.60 -17.59 23.78
C PHE A 297 -1.75 -17.57 22.50
N ALA A 298 -2.19 -16.79 21.53
CA ALA A 298 -1.39 -16.47 20.35
C ALA A 298 -1.52 -15.00 19.95
N PHE A 299 -0.38 -14.40 19.64
CA PHE A 299 -0.24 -13.06 19.10
C PHE A 299 0.02 -13.18 17.60
N VAL A 300 -0.87 -12.63 16.78
CA VAL A 300 -0.78 -12.67 15.33
C VAL A 300 -0.78 -11.24 14.81
N GLU A 301 0.29 -10.84 14.16
CA GLU A 301 0.36 -9.53 13.50
C GLU A 301 -0.14 -9.68 12.07
N ILE A 302 -1.14 -8.89 11.70
CA ILE A 302 -1.70 -8.87 10.34
C ILE A 302 -1.45 -7.53 9.66
N SER A 303 -1.41 -7.55 8.34
CA SER A 303 -1.35 -6.35 7.50
C SER A 303 -2.30 -6.51 6.33
N ASP A 304 -3.18 -5.54 6.12
CA ASP A 304 -4.15 -5.53 5.02
C ASP A 304 -3.67 -4.72 3.80
N GLY A 305 -2.45 -4.15 3.88
CA GLY A 305 -1.87 -3.31 2.83
C GLY A 305 -2.35 -1.86 2.86
N SER A 306 -3.29 -1.50 3.74
CA SER A 306 -3.82 -0.13 3.82
C SER A 306 -2.86 0.88 4.44
N CYS A 307 -1.91 0.41 5.25
CA CYS A 307 -0.80 1.19 5.75
C CYS A 307 0.44 0.31 5.97
N LEU A 308 1.56 0.94 6.30
CA LEU A 308 2.80 0.22 6.58
C LEU A 308 2.79 -0.50 7.93
N GLN A 309 1.95 -0.04 8.88
CA GLN A 309 1.81 -0.60 10.22
C GLN A 309 1.01 -1.93 10.20
N GLY A 310 1.40 -2.86 11.08
CA GLY A 310 0.66 -4.09 11.35
C GLY A 310 -0.35 -3.92 12.48
N LEU A 311 -1.46 -4.65 12.42
CA LEU A 311 -2.44 -4.75 13.50
C LEU A 311 -2.23 -6.04 14.29
N GLN A 312 -2.06 -5.94 15.60
CA GLN A 312 -1.94 -7.10 16.47
C GLN A 312 -3.32 -7.71 16.78
N LEU A 313 -3.45 -9.02 16.54
CA LEU A 313 -4.55 -9.85 16.99
C LEU A 313 -4.08 -10.69 18.18
N VAL A 314 -4.89 -10.72 19.24
CA VAL A 314 -4.66 -11.56 20.43
C VAL A 314 -5.76 -12.60 20.49
N LEU A 315 -5.38 -13.84 20.19
CA LEU A 315 -6.23 -15.02 20.26
C LEU A 315 -6.04 -15.68 21.63
N ASP A 316 -7.14 -16.05 22.26
CA ASP A 316 -7.18 -16.86 23.47
C ASP A 316 -7.84 -18.21 23.16
N SER A 317 -7.54 -19.22 23.98
CA SER A 317 -8.14 -20.56 24.01
C SER A 317 -9.66 -20.57 24.06
N SER A 318 -10.28 -19.49 24.53
CA SER A 318 -11.73 -19.28 24.53
C SER A 318 -12.33 -19.01 23.14
N CYS A 319 -11.50 -18.74 22.12
CA CYS A 319 -11.95 -18.51 20.75
C CYS A 319 -12.49 -19.81 20.11
N PRO A 320 -13.64 -19.77 19.40
CA PRO A 320 -14.07 -20.88 18.57
C PRO A 320 -13.00 -21.28 17.55
N ASP A 321 -12.74 -22.57 17.41
CA ASP A 321 -11.75 -23.14 16.48
C ASP A 321 -10.29 -22.66 16.72
N PHE A 322 -9.92 -22.34 17.96
CA PHE A 322 -8.56 -21.88 18.30
C PHE A 322 -7.47 -22.85 17.84
N GLU A 323 -7.54 -24.14 18.18
CA GLU A 323 -6.50 -25.10 17.81
C GLU A 323 -6.39 -25.30 16.29
N GLY A 324 -7.53 -25.40 15.59
CA GLY A 324 -7.59 -25.54 14.14
C GLY A 324 -7.06 -24.32 13.40
N ALA A 325 -7.44 -23.12 13.86
CA ALA A 325 -6.95 -21.87 13.31
C ALA A 325 -5.45 -21.68 13.57
N ILE A 326 -4.97 -21.92 14.79
CA ILE A 326 -3.54 -21.78 15.12
C ILE A 326 -2.70 -22.75 14.28
N GLY A 327 -3.15 -23.97 14.02
CA GLY A 327 -2.45 -24.90 13.13
C GLY A 327 -2.29 -24.37 11.70
N GLN A 328 -3.28 -23.63 11.20
CA GLN A 328 -3.31 -23.12 9.82
C GLN A 328 -2.70 -21.73 9.65
N ILE A 329 -2.60 -20.93 10.72
CA ILE A 329 -1.99 -19.60 10.70
C ILE A 329 -0.47 -19.76 10.62
N ALA A 330 0.08 -19.43 9.46
CA ALA A 330 1.51 -19.27 9.20
C ALA A 330 1.78 -17.88 8.63
N THR A 331 3.03 -17.41 8.67
CA THR A 331 3.44 -16.18 7.97
C THR A 331 3.09 -16.29 6.49
N GLY A 332 2.44 -15.25 5.96
CA GLY A 332 1.92 -15.19 4.59
C GLY A 332 0.49 -15.70 4.42
N ALA A 333 -0.10 -16.36 5.43
CA ALA A 333 -1.51 -16.76 5.37
C ALA A 333 -2.44 -15.54 5.36
N SER A 334 -3.49 -15.55 4.53
CA SER A 334 -4.55 -14.54 4.63
C SER A 334 -5.58 -14.99 5.67
N VAL A 335 -6.01 -14.07 6.51
CA VAL A 335 -6.95 -14.34 7.61
C VAL A 335 -8.04 -13.28 7.64
N GLN A 336 -9.22 -13.70 8.09
CA GLN A 336 -10.29 -12.82 8.55
C GLN A 336 -10.47 -13.04 10.05
N ALA A 337 -10.44 -11.96 10.83
CA ALA A 337 -10.66 -12.00 12.27
C ALA A 337 -11.76 -11.01 12.66
N ILE A 338 -12.70 -11.48 13.49
CA ILE A 338 -13.73 -10.68 14.13
C ILE A 338 -13.44 -10.69 15.62
N GLY A 339 -13.27 -9.53 16.22
CA GLY A 339 -12.93 -9.39 17.64
C GLY A 339 -13.17 -7.98 18.16
N THR A 340 -12.88 -7.77 19.43
CA THR A 340 -13.09 -6.48 20.10
C THR A 340 -11.77 -5.71 20.18
N LEU A 341 -11.78 -4.43 19.82
CA LEU A 341 -10.62 -3.55 20.03
C LEU A 341 -10.40 -3.29 21.52
N VAL A 342 -9.19 -3.52 22.00
CA VAL A 342 -8.78 -3.28 23.39
C VAL A 342 -7.51 -2.42 23.41
N ALA A 343 -7.26 -1.73 24.52
CA ALA A 343 -6.00 -1.00 24.70
C ALA A 343 -4.83 -2.00 24.70
N SER A 344 -3.82 -1.76 23.87
CA SER A 344 -2.66 -2.66 23.85
C SER A 344 -1.77 -2.38 25.06
N PRO A 345 -1.31 -3.43 25.77
CA PRO A 345 -0.34 -3.28 26.86
C PRO A 345 1.09 -3.04 26.34
N ALA A 346 1.33 -3.20 25.04
CA ALA A 346 2.66 -3.09 24.43
C ALA A 346 3.04 -1.65 24.09
N LYS A 347 4.31 -1.29 24.31
CA LYS A 347 4.85 0.02 23.93
C LYS A 347 5.04 0.08 22.42
N GLY A 348 4.26 0.94 21.73
CA GLY A 348 4.40 1.19 20.29
C GLY A 348 3.09 1.15 19.50
N GLN A 349 2.01 0.65 20.09
CA GLN A 349 0.69 0.61 19.47
C GLN A 349 -0.38 0.88 20.54
N ALA A 350 -1.38 1.72 20.24
CA ALA A 350 -2.39 2.11 21.23
C ALA A 350 -3.49 1.04 21.41
N VAL A 351 -3.78 0.27 20.36
CA VAL A 351 -4.89 -0.70 20.34
C VAL A 351 -4.53 -2.01 19.67
N GLU A 352 -5.13 -3.10 20.15
CA GLU A 352 -5.04 -4.45 19.57
C GLU A 352 -6.43 -5.08 19.49
N VAL A 353 -6.61 -6.10 18.63
CA VAL A 353 -7.90 -6.79 18.50
C VAL A 353 -7.86 -8.08 19.33
N SER A 354 -8.70 -8.17 20.36
CA SER A 354 -8.87 -9.39 21.14
C SER A 354 -9.96 -10.27 20.54
N VAL A 355 -9.59 -11.49 20.17
CA VAL A 355 -10.47 -12.51 19.61
C VAL A 355 -10.69 -13.58 20.68
N ARG A 356 -11.85 -13.51 21.35
CA ARG A 356 -12.28 -14.39 22.46
C ARG A 356 -13.55 -15.15 22.09
N GLU A 357 -14.37 -15.54 23.07
CA GLU A 357 -15.63 -16.30 22.91
C GLU A 357 -16.58 -15.74 21.85
N SER A 358 -16.74 -14.40 21.77
CA SER A 358 -17.61 -13.74 20.79
C SER A 358 -16.93 -13.47 19.44
N GLY A 359 -15.64 -13.77 19.32
CA GLY A 359 -14.84 -13.56 18.14
C GLY A 359 -14.88 -14.75 17.18
N LYS A 360 -14.36 -14.54 15.97
CA LYS A 360 -14.18 -15.59 14.97
C LYS A 360 -12.89 -15.33 14.22
N ILE A 361 -12.08 -16.36 14.00
CA ILE A 361 -10.96 -16.30 13.08
C ILE A 361 -11.13 -17.35 12.00
N LYS A 362 -10.88 -16.95 10.75
CA LYS A 362 -10.94 -17.82 9.58
C LYS A 362 -9.68 -17.62 8.77
N VAL A 363 -8.95 -18.70 8.53
CA VAL A 363 -7.83 -18.69 7.58
C VAL A 363 -8.41 -18.84 6.18
N THR A 364 -8.13 -17.87 5.33
CA THR A 364 -8.45 -17.91 3.89
C THR A 364 -7.13 -18.14 3.17
N GLN A 365 -6.75 -19.40 2.93
CA GLN A 365 -5.58 -19.65 2.10
C GLN A 365 -5.82 -19.11 0.67
N TRP A 366 -4.76 -18.63 0.02
CA TRP A 366 -4.80 -18.46 -1.43
C TRP A 366 -5.04 -19.83 -2.05
N ALA A 367 -6.14 -19.99 -2.77
CA ALA A 367 -6.45 -21.20 -3.53
C ALA A 367 -5.43 -21.33 -4.67
N GLY A 368 -4.27 -21.93 -4.37
CA GLY A 368 -3.33 -22.45 -5.36
C GLY A 368 -3.92 -23.63 -6.13
N ASP A 369 -4.99 -24.25 -5.60
CA ASP A 369 -5.87 -25.16 -6.32
C ASP A 369 -7.28 -24.59 -6.25
N ALA A 370 -7.80 -24.13 -7.39
CA ALA A 370 -9.23 -23.86 -7.50
C ALA A 370 -9.99 -25.14 -7.13
N PRO A 371 -11.04 -25.09 -6.28
CA PRO A 371 -12.02 -26.16 -6.31
C PRO A 371 -12.54 -26.20 -7.74
N SER A 372 -12.35 -27.34 -8.41
CA SER A 372 -13.00 -27.60 -9.67
C SER A 372 -14.48 -27.29 -9.47
N TYR A 373 -14.97 -26.23 -10.11
CA TYR A 373 -16.39 -26.07 -10.33
C TYR A 373 -16.77 -27.25 -11.23
N ALA A 374 -17.16 -28.35 -10.58
CA ALA A 374 -17.86 -29.43 -11.23
C ALA A 374 -19.03 -28.78 -11.97
N ALA A 375 -18.97 -28.83 -13.30
CA ALA A 375 -20.07 -28.49 -14.15
C ALA A 375 -21.26 -29.35 -13.74
N SER A 376 -22.16 -28.80 -12.93
CA SER A 376 -23.51 -29.32 -12.82
C SER A 376 -24.27 -28.88 -14.06
N ARG A 377 -24.67 -29.91 -14.81
CA ARG A 377 -25.38 -29.91 -16.10
C ARG A 377 -26.56 -28.96 -16.20
#